data_AF-A0A1Y6MJY2-F1
#
_entry.id   AF-A0A1Y6MJY2-F1
#
_cell.length_a   1.000
_cell.length_b   1.000
_cell.length_c   1.000
_cell.angle_alpha   90.00
_cell.angle_beta   90.00
_cell.angle_gamma   90.00
#
_symmetry.space_group_name_H-M   'P 1'
#
loop_
_entity.id
_entity.type
_entity.pdbx_description
1 polymer ?
#
loop_
_entity_poly.entity_id
_entity_poly.type
_entity_poly.pdbx_seq_one_letter_code
_entity_poly.pdbx_strand_id
1 'polypeptide(L)' 'MSQSQPTVVKCPTCKTDVVWGQQSPYRPFCCKRCQLIDLGEWADEEKSIPGAPDMSDSDGWSEDNY' A
#
# COMPACT_ATOMS: atom_id res chain seq x y z
N MET A 1 -34.16 -3.03 -9.36
CA MET A 1 -32.94 -2.22 -9.23
C MET A 1 -32.01 -2.96 -8.30
N SER A 2 -30.93 -3.54 -8.81
CA SER A 2 -29.94 -4.21 -7.96
C SER A 2 -29.08 -3.13 -7.31
N GLN A 3 -29.21 -2.93 -5.99
CA GLN A 3 -28.28 -2.10 -5.25
C GLN A 3 -27.00 -2.93 -5.02
N SER A 4 -25.92 -2.57 -5.72
CA SER A 4 -24.60 -3.14 -5.48
C SER A 4 -24.14 -2.69 -4.09
N GLN A 5 -23.88 -3.64 -3.19
CA GLN A 5 -23.33 -3.32 -1.88
C GLN A 5 -21.95 -2.68 -2.04
N PRO A 6 -21.64 -1.62 -1.25
CA PRO A 6 -20.36 -0.96 -1.37
C PRO A 6 -19.25 -1.83 -0.77
N THR A 7 -18.13 -1.96 -1.49
CA THR A 7 -16.95 -2.66 -0.98
C THR A 7 -16.43 -1.96 0.27
N VAL A 8 -16.14 -2.70 1.33
CA VAL A 8 -15.56 -2.17 2.57
C VAL A 8 -14.21 -2.83 2.82
N VAL A 9 -13.21 -2.02 3.18
CA VAL A 9 -11.83 -2.48 3.47
C VAL A 9 -11.39 -1.98 4.84
N LYS A 10 -10.42 -2.66 5.46
CA LYS A 10 -9.83 -2.25 6.74
C LYS A 10 -8.67 -1.27 6.49
N CYS A 11 -8.67 -0.13 7.17
CA CYS A 11 -7.53 0.79 7.19
C CYS A 11 -6.28 0.04 7.67
N PRO A 12 -5.17 0.01 6.92
CA PRO A 12 -4.00 -0.77 7.30
C PRO A 12 -3.35 -0.27 8.61
N THR A 13 -3.43 1.03 8.90
CA THR A 13 -2.83 1.67 10.08
C THR A 13 -3.62 1.43 11.37
N CYS A 14 -4.94 1.66 11.36
CA CYS A 14 -5.77 1.65 12.58
C CYS A 14 -6.92 0.63 12.55
N LYS A 15 -7.07 -0.13 11.46
CA LYS A 15 -8.07 -1.19 11.26
C LYS A 15 -9.54 -0.74 11.24
N THR A 16 -9.82 0.56 11.18
CA THR A 16 -11.18 1.09 10.97
C THR A 16 -11.74 0.65 9.61
N ASP A 17 -13.04 0.39 9.52
CA ASP A 17 -13.73 0.11 8.26
C ASP A 17 -13.83 1.35 7.38
N VAL A 18 -13.45 1.19 6.10
CA VAL A 18 -13.45 2.24 5.09
C VAL A 18 -14.30 1.79 3.90
N VAL A 19 -15.37 2.53 3.63
CA VAL A 19 -16.21 2.28 2.46
C VAL A 19 -15.47 2.73 1.20
N TRP A 20 -15.38 1.85 0.21
CA TRP A 20 -14.75 2.10 -1.08
C TRP A 20 -15.64 2.98 -1.97
N GLY A 21 -15.52 4.30 -1.85
CA GLY A 21 -16.21 5.27 -2.71
C GLY A 21 -15.69 6.69 -2.49
N GLN A 22 -16.11 7.64 -3.32
CA GLN A 22 -15.61 9.03 -3.29
C GLN A 22 -15.72 9.69 -1.91
N GLN A 23 -16.64 9.23 -1.04
CA GLN A 23 -16.74 9.66 0.36
C GLN A 23 -15.46 9.43 1.19
N SER A 24 -14.59 8.52 0.76
CA SER A 24 -13.33 8.18 1.42
C SER A 24 -12.17 8.64 0.52
N PRO A 25 -11.73 9.91 0.58
CA PRO A 25 -10.72 10.42 -0.35
C PRO A 25 -9.32 9.82 -0.14
N TYR A 26 -9.04 9.29 1.06
CA TYR A 26 -7.74 8.73 1.44
C TYR A 26 -7.70 7.19 1.39
N ARG A 27 -8.61 6.54 0.66
CA ARG A 27 -8.63 5.06 0.53
C ARG A 27 -7.25 4.51 0.16
N PRO A 28 -6.79 3.40 0.76
CA PRO A 28 -7.50 2.51 1.70
C PRO A 28 -7.53 3.00 3.17
N PHE A 29 -6.95 4.17 3.47
CA PHE A 29 -6.88 4.72 4.81
C PHE A 29 -8.17 5.46 5.21
N CYS A 30 -8.47 5.46 6.52
CA CYS A 30 -9.65 6.16 7.02
C CYS A 30 -9.47 7.70 7.02
N CYS A 31 -8.23 8.20 7.03
CA CYS A 31 -7.91 9.62 7.02
C CYS A 31 -6.47 9.90 6.55
N LYS A 32 -6.17 11.17 6.27
CA LYS A 32 -4.83 11.64 5.87
C LYS A 32 -3.75 11.27 6.90
N ARG A 33 -4.07 11.31 8.20
CA ARG A 33 -3.11 10.96 9.27
C ARG A 33 -2.65 9.51 9.14
N CYS A 34 -3.57 8.56 8.91
CA CYS A 34 -3.21 7.15 8.77
C CYS A 34 -2.35 6.91 7.51
N GLN A 35 -2.65 7.58 6.40
CA GLN A 35 -1.82 7.55 5.19
C GLN A 35 -0.39 8.02 5.46
N LEU A 36 -0.22 9.11 6.21
CA LEU A 36 1.10 9.67 6.52
C LEU A 36 1.88 8.81 7.52
N ILE A 37 1.20 8.16 8.48
CA ILE A 37 1.85 7.21 9.40
C ILE A 37 2.40 6.03 8.60
N ASP A 38 1.59 5.43 7.73
CA ASP A 38 2.03 4.30 6.90
C ASP A 38 3.25 4.68 6.04
N LEU A 39 3.21 5.86 5.40
CA LEU A 39 4.35 6.40 4.66
C LEU A 39 5.60 6.57 5.56
N GLY A 40 5.42 7.04 6.80
CA GLY A 40 6.51 7.17 7.77
C GLY A 40 7.11 5.82 8.16
N GLU A 41 6.29 4.80 8.44
CA GLU A 41 6.76 3.45 8.78
C GLU A 41 7.61 2.82 7.65
N TRP A 42 7.29 3.13 6.39
CA TRP A 42 8.14 2.71 5.26
C TRP A 42 9.41 3.53 5.14
N ALA A 43 9.35 4.84 5.37
CA ALA A 43 10.51 5.72 5.31
C ALA A 43 11.52 5.42 6.44
N ASP A 44 11.04 5.01 7.60
CA ASP A 44 11.83 4.66 8.79
C ASP A 44 12.25 3.17 8.81
N GLU A 45 12.06 2.43 7.70
CA GLU A 45 12.39 1.01 7.53
C GLU A 45 11.70 0.04 8.53
N GLU A 46 10.65 0.49 9.22
CA GLU A 46 9.83 -0.38 10.08
C GLU A 46 9.03 -1.42 9.27
N LYS A 47 8.72 -1.08 8.01
CA LYS A 47 8.15 -2.00 7.04
C LYS A 47 9.22 -2.41 6.02
N SER A 48 9.45 -3.72 5.93
CA SER A 48 10.34 -4.31 4.93
C SER A 48 9.70 -5.56 4.33
N ILE A 49 10.07 -5.85 3.07
CA ILE A 49 9.73 -7.09 2.40
C ILE A 49 10.96 -7.97 2.49
N PRO A 50 10.88 -9.16 3.11
CA PRO A 50 12.03 -10.06 3.19
C PRO A 50 12.46 -10.47 1.78
N GLY A 51 13.78 -10.42 1.53
CA GLY A 51 14.36 -10.87 0.28
C GLY A 51 14.10 -12.37 0.05
N ALA A 52 14.02 -12.76 -1.22
CA ALA A 52 14.05 -14.18 -1.57
C ALA A 52 15.38 -14.79 -1.09
N PRO A 53 15.39 -16.06 -0.63
CA PRO A 53 16.64 -16.73 -0.31
C PRO A 53 17.48 -16.85 -1.60
N ASP A 54 18.61 -16.16 -1.61
CA ASP A 54 19.62 -16.11 -2.69
C ASP A 54 19.07 -15.83 -4.10
N MET A 55 18.96 -14.53 -4.40
CA MET A 55 19.02 -14.02 -5.77
C MET A 55 20.22 -13.07 -5.81
N SER A 56 21.36 -13.55 -6.26
CA SER A 56 22.48 -12.68 -6.65
C SER A 56 21.96 -11.57 -7.55
N ASP A 57 22.37 -10.32 -7.28
CA ASP A 57 21.98 -9.06 -7.94
C ASP A 57 22.43 -8.96 -9.42
N SER A 58 22.34 -10.06 -10.17
CA SER A 58 22.94 -10.24 -11.50
C SER A 58 21.94 -10.06 -12.64
N ASP A 59 20.67 -9.83 -12.38
CA ASP A 59 19.65 -9.70 -13.43
C ASP A 59 19.07 -8.29 -13.49
N GLY A 60 19.49 -7.51 -14.50
CA GLY A 60 18.48 -6.73 -15.23
C GLY A 60 18.77 -5.30 -15.67
N TRP A 61 20.01 -4.82 -15.70
CA TRP A 61 20.34 -3.66 -16.56
C TRP A 61 21.26 -4.14 -17.68
N SER A 62 20.68 -4.56 -18.81
CA SER A 62 21.45 -4.65 -20.06
C SER A 62 21.73 -3.23 -20.53
N GLU A 63 22.89 -2.67 -20.17
CA GLU A 63 23.46 -1.54 -20.90
C GLU A 63 23.75 -2.01 -22.32
N ASP A 64 22.76 -1.91 -23.21
CA ASP A 64 23.00 -1.96 -24.65
C ASP A 64 23.85 -0.73 -25.00
N ASN A 65 25.16 -0.99 -25.03
CA ASN A 65 26.25 -0.07 -25.33
C ASN A 65 26.04 0.54 -26.74
N TYR A 66 25.79 1.85 -26.80
CA TYR A 66 25.78 2.63 -28.05
C TYR A 66 27.17 2.65 -28.71
#